data_AF-A0A960N0P4-F1
#
_entry.id   AF-A0A960N0P4-F1
#
_cell.length_a   1.000
_cell.length_b   1.000
_cell.length_c   1.000
_cell.angle_alpha   90.00
_cell.angle_beta   90.00
_cell.angle_gamma   90.00
#
_symmetry.space_group_name_H-M   'P 1'
#
loop_
_entity.id
_entity.type
_entity.pdbx_description
1 polymer ?
#
loop_
_entity_poly.entity_id
_entity_poly.type
_entity_poly.pdbx_seq_one_letter_code
_entity_poly.pdbx_strand_id
1 'polypeptide(L)'
;MRYARDSMPKVAKVLIDGAASDLQFDYAVPEDSVGRVVPGCRVRIPLRNRAATGTVMEVLDEPDTGAAWLTKLKPIQSFIDEEPILTPPLFALADWMAAYYLTPREAVLRSMIPQAARSGEGTEKVRKLVRLVAMPEEDALVALRKRSRRQAELVDHLAGQPERSAFLTELTGKDLGFSRQVITGLEKARLVEVVDETVARDPFAGESFVPSQPLALNPEQRAALDQVIDAIEAGDEGDQRPILLHGVTGSGKTEVYLQAIQHVIDQGKGAIVLVPEISLTPQTADRFKQRFAAIQQEVAVLHSHLSQGERHDEWRKVLRREARIVIGARSAIFAPIRDLGLIVVDEEHENSY
;
A
#
# COMPACT_ATOMS: atom_id res chain seq x y z
N MET A 1 -26.18 23.73 -27.31
CA MET A 1 -24.72 23.53 -27.08
C MET A 1 -24.28 22.41 -28.01
N ARG A 2 -23.53 22.76 -29.06
CA ARG A 2 -23.07 21.82 -30.08
C ARG A 2 -21.83 21.12 -29.53
N TYR A 3 -21.88 19.80 -29.38
CA TYR A 3 -20.68 18.99 -29.14
C TYR A 3 -19.72 19.25 -30.31
N ALA A 4 -18.51 19.73 -29.98
CA ALA A 4 -17.41 19.77 -30.92
C ALA A 4 -17.08 18.33 -31.34
N ARG A 5 -16.62 18.18 -32.58
CA ARG A 5 -16.48 16.89 -33.27
C ARG A 5 -15.22 16.09 -32.92
N ASP A 6 -14.51 16.43 -31.85
CA ASP A 6 -13.28 15.74 -31.45
C ASP A 6 -13.43 15.13 -30.04
N SER A 7 -13.18 13.82 -29.97
CA SER A 7 -13.30 12.88 -28.84
C SER A 7 -14.74 12.47 -28.45
N MET A 8 -15.13 11.27 -28.90
CA MET A 8 -16.28 10.56 -28.32
C MET A 8 -16.05 10.32 -26.81
N PRO A 9 -17.11 10.32 -25.98
CA PRO A 9 -16.96 10.05 -24.56
C PRO A 9 -16.44 8.62 -24.35
N LYS A 10 -15.32 8.49 -23.64
CA LYS A 10 -14.77 7.18 -23.27
C LYS A 10 -15.73 6.44 -22.34
N VAL A 11 -15.85 5.13 -22.52
CA VAL A 11 -16.73 4.26 -21.74
C VAL A 11 -15.91 3.26 -20.95
N ALA A 12 -16.15 3.15 -19.65
CA ALA A 12 -15.53 2.14 -18.81
C ALA A 12 -16.49 0.97 -18.58
N LYS A 13 -16.02 -0.26 -18.82
CA LYS A 13 -16.71 -1.48 -18.37
C LYS A 13 -16.33 -1.74 -16.93
N VAL A 14 -17.31 -1.71 -16.04
CA VAL A 14 -17.10 -1.83 -14.59
C VAL A 14 -17.76 -3.10 -14.07
N LEU A 15 -16.96 -4.00 -13.51
CA LEU A 15 -17.39 -5.17 -12.76
C LEU A 15 -17.90 -4.75 -11.37
N ILE A 16 -19.04 -5.27 -10.94
CA ILE A 16 -19.63 -4.88 -9.66
C ILE A 16 -19.08 -5.73 -8.51
N ASP A 17 -18.34 -5.08 -7.60
CA ASP A 17 -17.77 -5.75 -6.43
C ASP A 17 -18.89 -6.23 -5.48
N GLY A 18 -18.76 -7.46 -4.99
CA GLY A 18 -19.68 -8.12 -4.08
C GLY A 18 -20.96 -8.64 -4.71
N ALA A 19 -21.06 -8.64 -6.04
CA ALA A 19 -22.20 -9.20 -6.76
C ALA A 19 -22.17 -10.74 -6.86
N ALA A 20 -21.06 -11.40 -6.47
CA ALA A 20 -20.84 -12.84 -6.60
C ALA A 20 -21.13 -13.35 -8.03
N SER A 21 -20.88 -12.49 -9.02
CA SER A 21 -21.16 -12.71 -10.44
C SER A 21 -20.28 -11.78 -11.28
N ASP A 22 -20.02 -12.18 -12.52
CA ASP A 22 -19.20 -11.39 -13.46
C ASP A 22 -20.01 -10.30 -14.19
N LEU A 23 -21.03 -9.78 -13.51
CA LEU A 23 -21.89 -8.72 -14.03
C LEU A 23 -21.10 -7.43 -14.19
N GLN A 24 -21.01 -6.97 -15.45
CA GLN A 24 -20.38 -5.71 -15.82
C GLN A 24 -21.42 -4.73 -16.35
N PHE A 25 -21.21 -3.44 -16.08
CA PHE A 25 -22.01 -2.35 -16.62
C PHE A 25 -21.11 -1.28 -17.23
N ASP A 26 -21.62 -0.62 -18.26
CA ASP A 26 -20.94 0.48 -18.93
C ASP A 26 -21.21 1.80 -18.18
N TYR A 27 -20.15 2.57 -17.94
CA TYR A 27 -20.21 3.89 -17.31
C TYR A 27 -19.46 4.92 -18.15
N ALA A 28 -19.93 6.17 -18.15
CA ALA A 28 -19.22 7.26 -18.79
C ALA A 28 -17.98 7.65 -17.97
N VAL A 29 -16.85 7.84 -18.64
CA VAL A 29 -15.64 8.39 -18.03
C VAL A 29 -15.75 9.91 -17.99
N PRO A 30 -15.72 10.55 -16.81
CA PRO A 30 -15.72 12.02 -16.71
C PRO A 30 -14.53 12.64 -17.44
N GLU A 31 -14.71 13.80 -18.08
CA GLU A 31 -13.67 14.47 -18.87
C GLU A 31 -12.39 14.77 -18.06
N ASP A 32 -12.55 15.16 -16.80
CA ASP A 32 -11.46 15.44 -15.84
C ASP A 32 -10.68 14.18 -15.39
N SER A 33 -11.20 13.01 -15.72
CA SER A 33 -10.69 11.70 -15.32
C SER A 33 -10.20 10.88 -16.52
N VAL A 34 -10.28 11.44 -17.74
CA VAL A 34 -9.75 10.81 -18.96
C VAL A 34 -8.25 10.57 -18.82
N GLY A 35 -7.81 9.34 -19.10
CA GLY A 35 -6.42 8.90 -18.94
C GLY A 35 -6.05 8.48 -17.52
N ARG A 36 -6.86 8.82 -16.50
CA ARG A 36 -6.72 8.31 -15.13
C ARG A 36 -7.54 7.05 -14.88
N VAL A 37 -8.72 6.94 -15.51
CA VAL A 37 -9.50 5.71 -15.49
C VAL A 37 -8.82 4.68 -16.39
N VAL A 38 -8.27 3.63 -15.78
CA VAL A 38 -7.62 2.51 -16.47
C VAL A 38 -8.09 1.18 -15.86
N PRO A 39 -7.92 0.04 -16.57
CA PRO A 39 -8.19 -1.28 -15.99
C PRO A 39 -7.48 -1.47 -14.64
N GLY A 40 -8.20 -2.03 -13.66
CA GLY A 40 -7.71 -2.25 -12.30
C GLY A 40 -7.98 -1.11 -11.33
N CYS A 41 -8.43 0.06 -11.80
CA CYS A 41 -8.97 1.09 -10.93
C CYS A 41 -10.23 0.59 -10.23
N ARG A 42 -10.31 0.79 -8.91
CA ARG A 42 -11.58 0.69 -8.20
C ARG A 42 -12.27 2.04 -8.13
N VAL A 43 -13.55 2.05 -8.44
CA VAL A 43 -14.34 3.25 -8.60
C VAL A 43 -15.66 3.14 -7.84
N ARG A 44 -16.16 4.28 -7.40
CA ARG A 44 -17.52 4.43 -6.89
C ARG A 44 -18.44 4.78 -8.05
N ILE A 45 -19.51 4.02 -8.18
CA ILE A 45 -20.46 4.10 -9.30
C ILE A 45 -21.90 4.13 -8.80
N PRO A 46 -22.82 4.79 -9.52
CA PRO A 46 -24.24 4.71 -9.23
C PRO A 46 -24.80 3.37 -9.72
N LEU A 47 -25.35 2.58 -8.81
CA LEU A 47 -26.01 1.31 -9.12
C LEU A 47 -27.45 1.34 -8.59
N ARG A 48 -28.42 1.39 -9.51
CA ARG A 48 -29.84 1.60 -9.20
C ARG A 48 -30.06 2.83 -8.31
N ASN A 49 -30.41 2.64 -7.04
CA ASN A 49 -30.72 3.64 -6.03
C ASN A 49 -29.64 3.79 -4.94
N ARG A 50 -28.45 3.21 -5.12
CA ARG A 50 -27.33 3.31 -4.18
C ARG A 50 -26.00 3.57 -4.90
N ALA A 51 -24.99 3.97 -4.14
CA ALA A 51 -23.61 3.87 -4.58
C ALA A 51 -23.11 2.42 -4.44
N ALA A 52 -22.27 1.99 -5.37
CA ALA A 52 -21.58 0.71 -5.32
C ALA A 52 -20.10 0.92 -5.62
N THR A 53 -19.29 -0.02 -5.14
CA THR A 53 -17.90 -0.16 -5.57
C THR A 53 -17.89 -1.06 -6.79
N GLY A 54 -17.04 -0.75 -7.76
CA GLY A 54 -16.74 -1.64 -8.86
C GLY A 54 -15.30 -1.50 -9.34
N THR A 55 -14.86 -2.50 -10.08
CA THR A 55 -13.52 -2.58 -10.66
C THR A 55 -13.61 -2.31 -12.16
N VAL A 56 -12.82 -1.37 -12.67
CA VAL A 56 -12.73 -1.08 -14.10
C VAL A 56 -12.02 -2.26 -14.77
N MET A 57 -12.69 -2.90 -15.71
CA MET A 57 -12.19 -4.06 -16.44
C MET A 57 -11.57 -3.66 -17.78
N GLU A 58 -12.17 -2.66 -18.43
CA GLU A 58 -11.81 -2.20 -19.76
C GLU A 58 -12.23 -0.74 -19.94
N VAL A 59 -11.50 0.01 -20.75
CA VAL A 59 -11.87 1.36 -21.19
C VAL A 59 -11.92 1.37 -22.71
N LEU A 60 -13.10 1.69 -23.24
CA LEU A 60 -13.39 1.75 -24.67
C LEU A 60 -13.30 3.21 -25.14
N ASP A 61 -12.42 3.45 -26.11
CA ASP A 61 -12.34 4.74 -26.80
C ASP A 61 -13.49 4.91 -27.80
N GLU A 62 -13.86 3.81 -28.46
CA GLU A 62 -14.95 3.76 -29.44
C GLU A 62 -15.91 2.62 -29.11
N PRO A 63 -16.88 2.84 -28.21
CA PRO A 63 -17.85 1.80 -27.88
C PRO A 63 -18.74 1.49 -29.09
N ASP A 64 -18.99 0.21 -29.36
CA ASP A 64 -19.88 -0.29 -30.44
C ASP A 64 -21.38 -0.01 -30.19
N THR A 65 -21.67 0.99 -29.35
CA THR A 65 -23.01 1.41 -29.00
C THR A 65 -23.31 2.75 -29.67
N GLY A 66 -24.46 2.86 -30.33
CA GLY A 66 -24.82 4.09 -31.06
C GLY A 66 -24.81 5.34 -30.15
N ALA A 67 -24.53 6.51 -30.72
CA ALA A 67 -24.35 7.77 -29.99
C ALA A 67 -25.49 8.14 -29.00
N ALA A 68 -26.72 7.65 -29.23
CA ALA A 68 -27.85 7.84 -28.34
C ALA A 68 -27.76 7.04 -27.02
N TRP A 69 -26.97 5.97 -26.97
CA TRP A 69 -26.70 5.20 -25.75
C TRP A 69 -25.69 5.92 -24.85
N LEU A 70 -24.68 6.55 -25.44
CA LEU A 70 -23.62 7.26 -24.72
C LEU A 70 -24.15 8.40 -23.85
N THR A 71 -25.23 9.07 -24.28
CA THR A 71 -25.87 10.16 -23.51
C THR A 71 -26.71 9.67 -22.33
N LYS A 72 -26.95 8.36 -22.21
CA LYS A 72 -27.71 7.74 -21.11
C LYS A 72 -26.83 7.11 -20.04
N LEU A 73 -25.53 6.98 -20.31
CA LEU A 73 -24.58 6.41 -19.37
C LEU A 73 -24.46 7.32 -18.14
N LYS A 74 -24.51 6.70 -16.97
CA LYS A 74 -24.20 7.41 -15.73
C LYS A 74 -22.67 7.57 -15.62
N PRO A 75 -22.18 8.68 -15.05
CA PRO A 75 -20.74 8.87 -14.88
C PRO A 75 -20.22 8.05 -13.69
N ILE A 76 -18.93 7.70 -13.75
CA ILE A 76 -18.15 7.31 -12.57
C ILE A 76 -18.18 8.45 -11.55
N GLN A 77 -18.40 8.16 -10.27
CA GLN A 77 -18.55 9.19 -9.23
C GLN A 77 -17.20 9.61 -8.63
N SER A 78 -16.35 8.65 -8.30
CA SER A 78 -15.04 8.90 -7.72
C SER A 78 -14.15 7.67 -7.82
N PHE A 79 -12.85 7.86 -7.67
CA PHE A 79 -11.91 6.77 -7.43
C PHE A 79 -11.99 6.32 -5.96
N ILE A 80 -11.68 5.06 -5.71
CA ILE A 80 -11.51 4.50 -4.36
C ILE A 80 -10.04 4.52 -3.96
N ASP A 81 -9.16 4.25 -4.91
CA ASP A 81 -7.71 4.20 -4.71
C ASP A 81 -7.00 5.24 -5.59
N GLU A 82 -5.84 5.71 -5.12
CA GLU A 82 -4.99 6.67 -5.86
C GLU A 82 -4.38 6.06 -7.12
N GLU A 83 -3.98 4.78 -7.05
CA GLU A 83 -3.43 3.98 -8.16
C GLU A 83 -4.24 2.69 -8.39
N PRO A 84 -4.18 2.10 -9.60
CA PRO A 84 -4.77 0.78 -9.86
C PRO A 84 -4.14 -0.30 -8.97
N ILE A 85 -4.96 -0.93 -8.12
CA ILE A 85 -4.49 -2.00 -7.21
C ILE A 85 -4.31 -3.32 -7.96
N LEU A 86 -5.14 -3.57 -8.98
CA LEU A 86 -5.12 -4.80 -9.76
C LEU A 86 -4.30 -4.59 -11.03
N THR A 87 -3.05 -5.05 -11.00
CA THR A 87 -2.12 -4.94 -12.12
C THR A 87 -2.44 -5.93 -13.24
N PRO A 88 -1.92 -5.75 -14.46
CA PRO A 88 -2.14 -6.70 -15.54
C PRO A 88 -1.74 -8.16 -15.21
N PRO A 89 -0.61 -8.43 -14.51
CA PRO A 89 -0.31 -9.79 -14.03
C PRO A 89 -1.36 -10.34 -13.06
N LEU A 90 -1.92 -9.51 -12.17
CA LEU A 90 -2.98 -9.93 -11.26
C LEU A 90 -4.29 -10.21 -12.00
N PHE A 91 -4.62 -9.47 -13.06
CA PHE A 91 -5.76 -9.81 -13.92
C PHE A 91 -5.57 -11.16 -14.63
N ALA A 92 -4.37 -11.40 -15.20
CA ALA A 92 -4.05 -12.66 -15.85
C ALA A 92 -4.12 -13.84 -14.86
N LEU A 93 -3.57 -13.65 -13.65
CA LEU A 93 -3.69 -14.61 -12.57
C LEU A 93 -5.15 -14.84 -12.17
N ALA A 94 -5.95 -13.77 -12.09
CA ALA A 94 -7.36 -13.86 -11.73
C ALA A 94 -8.16 -14.64 -12.78
N ASP A 95 -7.88 -14.43 -14.06
CA ASP A 95 -8.50 -15.15 -15.17
C ASP A 95 -8.15 -16.64 -15.11
N TRP A 96 -6.88 -16.96 -14.88
CA TRP A 96 -6.43 -18.34 -14.70
C TRP A 96 -7.10 -18.99 -13.47
N MET A 97 -7.13 -18.32 -12.33
CA MET A 97 -7.75 -18.82 -11.10
C MET A 97 -9.27 -19.03 -11.29
N ALA A 98 -9.96 -18.07 -11.89
CA ALA A 98 -11.40 -18.16 -12.14
C ALA A 98 -11.74 -19.37 -13.03
N ALA A 99 -10.95 -19.58 -14.09
CA ALA A 99 -11.10 -20.71 -14.99
C ALA A 99 -10.76 -22.05 -14.31
N TYR A 100 -9.64 -22.11 -13.58
CA TYR A 100 -9.15 -23.34 -12.96
C TYR A 100 -10.05 -23.79 -11.79
N TYR A 101 -10.44 -22.86 -10.93
CA TYR A 101 -11.26 -23.13 -9.74
C TYR A 101 -12.78 -22.99 -9.99
N LEU A 102 -13.20 -22.74 -11.24
CA LEU A 102 -14.61 -22.61 -11.64
C LEU A 102 -15.40 -21.64 -10.76
N THR A 103 -14.85 -20.45 -10.54
CA THR A 103 -15.40 -19.42 -9.67
C THR A 103 -15.54 -18.09 -10.41
N PRO A 104 -16.52 -17.23 -10.07
CA PRO A 104 -16.64 -15.92 -10.71
C PRO A 104 -15.34 -15.12 -10.58
N ARG A 105 -14.93 -14.47 -11.67
CA ARG A 105 -13.77 -13.57 -11.69
C ARG A 105 -13.88 -12.49 -10.63
N GLU A 106 -15.10 -11.98 -10.38
CA GLU A 106 -15.38 -11.04 -9.29
C GLU A 106 -14.92 -11.56 -7.92
N ALA A 107 -15.24 -12.81 -7.60
CA ALA A 107 -14.88 -13.40 -6.31
C ALA A 107 -13.35 -13.50 -6.15
N VAL A 108 -12.64 -13.80 -7.25
CA VAL A 108 -11.18 -13.85 -7.30
C VAL A 108 -10.57 -12.46 -7.15
N LEU A 109 -10.94 -11.50 -8.00
CA LEU A 109 -10.40 -10.13 -7.93
C LEU A 109 -10.67 -9.49 -6.56
N ARG A 110 -11.85 -9.74 -6.00
CA ARG A 110 -12.18 -9.28 -4.65
C ARG A 110 -11.30 -9.95 -3.59
N SER A 111 -10.99 -11.24 -3.72
CA SER A 111 -10.15 -11.97 -2.76
C SER A 111 -8.69 -11.52 -2.78
N MET A 112 -8.20 -11.07 -3.93
CA MET A 112 -6.85 -10.50 -4.09
C MET A 112 -6.63 -9.21 -3.26
N ILE A 113 -7.70 -8.49 -2.94
CA ILE A 113 -7.63 -7.26 -2.15
C ILE A 113 -7.93 -7.57 -0.69
N PRO A 114 -7.03 -7.28 0.26
CA PRO A 114 -7.29 -7.49 1.68
C PRO A 114 -8.54 -6.75 2.13
N GLN A 115 -9.35 -7.36 3.01
CA GLN A 115 -10.58 -6.74 3.51
C GLN A 115 -10.35 -5.32 4.06
N ALA A 116 -9.24 -5.13 4.77
CA ALA A 116 -8.78 -3.84 5.29
C ALA A 116 -8.56 -2.77 4.21
N ALA A 117 -8.16 -3.16 3.00
CA ALA A 117 -8.00 -2.28 1.85
C ALA A 117 -9.28 -2.15 1.01
N ARG A 118 -10.31 -2.96 1.25
CA ARG A 118 -11.54 -2.95 0.45
C ARG A 118 -12.39 -1.71 0.69
N SER A 119 -12.53 -1.28 1.94
CA SER A 119 -13.24 -0.07 2.33
C SER A 119 -12.33 1.13 2.12
N GLY A 120 -12.56 1.91 1.05
CA GLY A 120 -11.82 3.16 0.79
C GLY A 120 -12.01 4.27 1.81
N GLU A 121 -12.79 4.07 2.89
CA GLU A 121 -13.10 5.07 3.90
C GLU A 121 -13.04 4.44 5.31
N GLY A 122 -12.35 5.11 6.25
CA GLY A 122 -12.48 4.85 7.70
C GLY A 122 -11.46 3.93 8.39
N THR A 123 -10.46 3.41 7.68
CA THR A 123 -9.38 2.58 8.27
C THR A 123 -8.12 3.37 8.64
N GLU A 124 -7.97 4.58 8.11
CA GLU A 124 -6.85 5.47 8.40
C GLU A 124 -6.83 5.91 9.86
N LYS A 125 -5.66 5.93 10.50
CA LYS A 125 -5.51 6.55 11.82
C LYS A 125 -5.34 8.05 11.61
N VAL A 126 -6.37 8.82 11.90
CA VAL A 126 -6.27 10.27 11.87
C VAL A 126 -5.87 10.77 13.25
N ARG A 127 -4.82 11.59 13.31
CA ARG A 127 -4.44 12.34 14.52
C ARG A 127 -4.54 13.84 14.22
N LYS A 128 -4.88 14.62 15.24
CA LYS A 128 -4.86 16.09 15.12
C LYS A 128 -3.40 16.55 15.14
N LEU A 129 -2.97 17.22 14.07
CA LEU A 129 -1.67 17.88 13.95
C LEU A 129 -1.85 19.37 14.18
N VAL A 130 -0.98 19.97 14.99
CA VAL A 130 -0.93 21.42 15.18
C VAL A 130 0.24 21.94 14.36
N ARG A 131 -0.04 22.79 13.37
CA ARG A 131 0.97 23.39 12.49
C ARG A 131 1.07 24.89 12.73
N LEU A 132 2.28 25.40 12.85
CA LEU A 132 2.54 26.84 12.91
C LEU A 132 2.43 27.44 11.50
N VAL A 133 1.32 28.12 11.21
CA VAL A 133 1.01 28.68 9.89
C VAL A 133 1.60 30.07 9.69
N ALA A 134 1.81 30.81 10.79
CA ALA A 134 2.38 32.15 10.75
C ALA A 134 3.37 32.32 11.89
N MET A 135 4.61 32.69 11.56
CA MET A 135 5.58 33.11 12.55
C MET A 135 5.23 34.53 13.00
N PRO A 136 5.05 34.79 14.30
CA PRO A 136 4.86 36.15 14.78
C PRO A 136 6.09 37.00 14.47
N GLU A 137 5.88 38.27 14.12
CA GLU A 137 6.97 39.26 14.06
C GLU A 137 7.65 39.41 15.43
N GLU A 138 8.89 39.86 15.44
CA GLU A 138 9.74 39.88 16.64
C GLU A 138 9.09 40.67 17.80
N ASP A 139 8.52 41.84 17.50
CA ASP A 139 7.79 42.66 18.49
C ASP A 139 6.52 41.97 19.01
N ALA A 140 5.80 41.27 18.14
CA ALA A 140 4.61 40.52 18.49
C ALA A 140 4.95 39.28 19.34
N LEU A 141 6.08 38.62 19.06
CA LEU A 141 6.57 37.49 19.85
C LEU A 141 7.02 37.96 21.25
N VAL A 142 7.70 39.11 21.35
CA VAL A 142 8.05 39.73 22.63
C VAL A 142 6.80 40.08 23.44
N ALA A 143 5.77 40.65 22.81
CA ALA A 143 4.49 40.93 23.46
C ALA A 143 3.77 39.64 23.91
N LEU A 144 3.80 38.59 23.08
CA LEU A 144 3.22 37.28 23.40
C LEU A 144 3.93 36.64 24.60
N ARG A 145 5.27 36.69 24.65
CA ARG A 145 6.07 36.20 25.80
C ARG A 145 5.67 36.89 27.11
N LYS A 146 5.36 38.18 27.06
CA LYS A 146 4.88 38.95 28.23
C LYS A 146 3.44 38.60 28.63
N ARG A 147 2.54 38.44 27.65
CA ARG A 147 1.11 38.21 27.90
C ARG A 147 0.79 36.76 28.26
N SER A 148 1.44 35.81 27.60
CA SER A 148 1.20 34.38 27.76
C SER A 148 2.47 33.59 27.44
N ARG A 149 3.27 33.36 28.49
CA ARG A 149 4.53 32.61 28.39
C ARG A 149 4.34 31.24 27.74
N ARG A 150 3.27 30.50 28.08
CA ARG A 150 3.02 29.17 27.49
C ARG A 150 2.67 29.20 26.01
N GLN A 151 2.03 30.26 25.51
CA GLN A 151 1.75 30.40 24.08
C GLN A 151 3.03 30.67 23.30
N ALA A 152 3.91 31.54 23.81
CA ALA A 152 5.19 31.78 23.18
C ALA A 152 6.09 30.53 23.19
N GLU A 153 6.13 29.78 24.30
CA GLU A 153 6.87 28.51 24.37
C GLU A 153 6.36 27.48 23.36
N LEU A 154 5.05 27.42 23.10
CA LEU A 154 4.50 26.52 22.08
C LEU A 154 4.89 26.97 20.66
N VAL A 155 4.89 28.28 20.37
CA VAL A 155 5.35 28.81 19.09
C VAL A 155 6.83 28.50 18.87
N ASP A 156 7.67 28.74 19.87
CA ASP A 156 9.11 28.44 19.82
C ASP A 156 9.35 26.93 19.64
N HIS A 157 8.59 26.07 20.34
CA HIS A 157 8.66 24.62 20.18
C HIS A 157 8.30 24.19 18.76
N LEU A 158 7.16 24.64 18.24
CA LEU A 158 6.73 24.30 16.89
C LEU A 158 7.72 24.82 15.84
N ALA A 159 8.27 26.03 16.00
CA ALA A 159 9.25 26.58 15.08
C ALA A 159 10.54 25.75 14.98
N GLY A 160 10.90 25.00 16.03
CA GLY A 160 12.04 24.10 16.06
C GLY A 160 11.79 22.68 15.53
N GLN A 161 10.54 22.32 15.23
CA GLN A 161 10.19 20.99 14.70
C GLN A 161 10.26 20.95 13.17
N PRO A 162 10.49 19.76 12.57
CA PRO A 162 10.27 19.53 11.15
C PRO A 162 8.87 19.98 10.72
N GLU A 163 8.78 20.66 9.57
CA GLU A 163 7.53 21.23 9.02
C GLU A 163 6.78 22.18 9.95
N ARG A 164 7.45 22.64 11.02
CA ARG A 164 6.89 23.49 12.07
C ARG A 164 5.60 22.96 12.68
N SER A 165 5.54 21.65 12.90
CA SER A 165 4.33 20.96 13.35
C SER A 165 4.62 19.93 14.44
N ALA A 166 3.58 19.58 15.21
CA ALA A 166 3.62 18.50 16.20
C ALA A 166 2.21 17.95 16.44
N PHE A 167 2.10 16.67 16.82
CA PHE A 167 0.79 16.09 17.12
C PHE A 167 0.20 16.66 18.40
N LEU A 168 -1.11 16.94 18.38
CA LEU A 168 -1.84 17.50 19.52
C LEU A 168 -1.63 16.68 20.80
N THR A 169 -1.62 15.35 20.68
CA THR A 169 -1.42 14.45 21.83
C THR A 169 -0.03 14.58 22.46
N GLU A 170 1.00 14.85 21.67
CA GLU A 170 2.38 15.05 22.17
C GLU A 170 2.47 16.39 22.90
N LEU A 171 1.91 17.45 22.29
CA LEU A 171 1.85 18.79 22.89
C LEU A 171 1.09 18.79 24.23
N THR A 172 -0.06 18.09 24.29
CA THR A 172 -0.86 17.97 25.52
C THR A 172 -0.39 16.87 26.46
N GLY A 173 0.63 16.10 26.06
CA GLY A 173 1.17 14.98 26.82
C GLY A 173 1.87 15.42 28.10
N LYS A 174 2.23 14.46 28.97
CA LYS A 174 2.83 14.76 30.28
C LYS A 174 4.17 15.48 30.18
N ASP A 175 4.92 15.25 29.11
CA ASP A 175 6.27 15.81 28.96
C ASP A 175 6.26 17.30 28.61
N LEU A 176 5.37 17.72 27.70
CA LEU A 176 5.26 19.11 27.25
C LEU A 176 4.19 19.90 28.03
N GLY A 177 3.03 19.27 28.29
CA GLY A 177 1.99 19.77 29.16
C GLY A 177 1.28 21.04 28.65
N PHE A 178 1.23 21.29 27.34
CA PHE A 178 0.47 22.42 26.79
C PHE A 178 -1.03 22.14 26.92
N SER A 179 -1.78 23.03 27.57
CA SER A 179 -3.23 22.85 27.68
C SER A 179 -3.93 23.13 26.34
N ARG A 180 -5.10 22.52 26.10
CA ARG A 180 -5.90 22.80 24.90
C ARG A 180 -6.22 24.29 24.74
N GLN A 181 -6.37 25.03 25.84
CA GLN A 181 -6.65 26.47 25.81
C GLN A 181 -5.49 27.29 25.24
N VAL A 182 -4.23 26.87 25.47
CA VAL A 182 -3.05 27.52 24.88
C VAL A 182 -3.11 27.42 23.35
N ILE A 183 -3.42 26.22 22.86
CA ILE A 183 -3.53 25.89 21.44
C ILE A 183 -4.71 26.65 20.80
N THR A 184 -5.90 26.56 21.38
CA THR A 184 -7.09 27.31 20.90
C THR A 184 -6.85 28.83 20.90
N GLY A 185 -6.08 29.36 21.85
CA GLY A 185 -5.74 30.77 21.87
C GLY A 185 -4.83 31.19 20.72
N LEU A 186 -3.86 30.35 20.34
CA LEU A 186 -2.99 30.58 19.18
C LEU A 186 -3.74 30.37 17.86
N GLU A 187 -4.67 29.42 17.83
CA GLU A 187 -5.55 29.16 16.67
C GLU A 187 -6.46 30.37 16.40
N LYS A 188 -7.07 30.93 17.45
CA LYS A 188 -7.84 32.20 17.35
C LYS A 188 -6.99 33.38 16.90
N ALA A 189 -5.72 33.40 17.28
CA ALA A 189 -4.74 34.38 16.82
C ALA A 189 -4.23 34.09 15.39
N ARG A 190 -4.69 33.01 14.76
CA ARG A 190 -4.26 32.54 13.43
C ARG A 190 -2.76 32.28 13.31
N LEU A 191 -2.11 31.95 14.42
CA LEU A 191 -0.70 31.58 14.44
C LEU A 191 -0.50 30.09 14.19
N VAL A 192 -1.45 29.28 14.66
CA VAL A 192 -1.48 27.83 14.41
C VAL A 192 -2.78 27.41 13.75
N GLU A 193 -2.76 26.31 13.02
CA GLU A 193 -3.94 25.58 12.58
C GLU A 193 -3.93 24.17 13.20
N VAL A 194 -5.13 23.63 13.44
CA VAL A 194 -5.29 22.23 13.84
C VAL A 194 -5.92 21.47 12.68
N VAL A 195 -5.13 20.62 12.03
CA VAL A 195 -5.56 19.83 10.88
C VAL A 195 -5.63 18.34 11.25
N ASP A 196 -6.45 17.61 10.51
CA ASP A 196 -6.46 16.16 10.55
C ASP A 196 -5.32 15.63 9.68
N GLU A 197 -4.43 14.86 10.28
CA GLU A 197 -3.25 14.26 9.64
C GLU A 197 -3.38 12.73 9.69
N THR A 198 -3.25 12.08 8.54
CA THR A 198 -3.26 10.61 8.45
C THR A 198 -1.90 10.08 8.88
N VAL A 199 -1.90 9.23 9.90
CA VAL A 199 -0.69 8.64 10.48
C VAL A 199 -0.68 7.14 10.21
N ALA A 200 0.37 6.65 9.56
CA ALA A 200 0.58 5.22 9.41
C ALA A 200 0.80 4.56 10.78
N ARG A 201 0.13 3.44 11.03
CA ARG A 201 0.45 2.57 12.16
C ARG A 201 1.64 1.72 11.71
N ASP A 202 2.80 1.99 12.27
CA ASP A 202 3.91 1.06 12.19
C ASP A 202 3.70 -0.04 13.24
N PRO A 203 3.43 -1.30 12.85
CA PRO A 203 3.25 -2.41 13.78
C PRO A 203 4.48 -2.66 14.67
N PHE A 204 5.63 -2.11 14.28
CA PHE A 204 6.92 -2.32 14.91
C PHE A 204 7.47 -1.06 15.58
N ALA A 205 6.65 -0.01 15.71
CA ALA A 205 7.05 1.24 16.36
C ALA A 205 7.56 0.98 17.79
N GLY A 206 8.85 1.25 18.01
CA GLY A 206 9.52 1.07 19.31
C GLY A 206 10.32 -0.23 19.47
N GLU A 207 10.33 -1.10 18.45
CA GLU A 207 11.27 -2.23 18.41
C GLU A 207 12.67 -1.74 18.01
N SER A 208 13.71 -2.22 18.70
CA SER A 208 15.10 -1.95 18.34
C SER A 208 15.73 -3.25 17.83
N PHE A 209 16.29 -3.20 16.63
CA PHE A 209 16.90 -4.37 15.99
C PHE A 209 18.39 -4.15 15.84
N VAL A 210 19.16 -5.22 16.00
CA VAL A 210 20.58 -5.24 15.65
C VAL A 210 20.67 -5.69 14.18
N PRO A 211 21.18 -4.84 13.26
CA PRO A 211 21.37 -5.23 11.87
C PRO A 211 22.25 -6.47 11.77
N SER A 212 21.90 -7.41 10.90
CA SER A 212 22.71 -8.59 10.60
C SER A 212 23.42 -8.47 9.26
N GLN A 213 24.60 -9.06 9.14
CA GLN A 213 25.39 -9.09 7.90
C GLN A 213 25.24 -10.44 7.19
N PRO A 214 25.32 -10.48 5.83
CA PRO A 214 25.26 -11.74 5.08
C PRO A 214 26.26 -12.75 5.65
N LEU A 215 25.82 -13.99 5.85
CA LEU A 215 26.68 -15.04 6.38
C LEU A 215 27.55 -15.61 5.25
N ALA A 216 28.73 -16.10 5.62
CA ALA A 216 29.58 -16.81 4.68
C ALA A 216 28.91 -18.13 4.27
N LEU A 217 28.54 -18.25 2.99
CA LEU A 217 27.94 -19.45 2.44
C LEU A 217 28.97 -20.57 2.31
N ASN A 218 28.56 -21.79 2.65
CA ASN A 218 29.31 -23.00 2.32
C ASN A 218 29.25 -23.29 0.80
N PRO A 219 30.04 -24.24 0.28
CA PRO A 219 30.07 -24.52 -1.16
C PRO A 219 28.72 -24.91 -1.77
N GLU A 220 27.90 -25.68 -1.04
CA GLU A 220 26.58 -26.13 -1.52
C GLU A 220 25.57 -24.97 -1.57
N GLN A 221 25.54 -24.14 -0.52
CA GLN A 221 24.72 -22.94 -0.45
C GLN A 221 25.10 -21.93 -1.53
N ARG A 222 26.41 -21.78 -1.79
CA ARG A 222 26.91 -20.90 -2.87
C ARG A 222 26.45 -21.41 -4.22
N ALA A 223 26.64 -22.70 -4.52
CA ALA A 223 26.18 -23.28 -5.78
C ALA A 223 24.65 -23.15 -5.97
N ALA A 224 23.88 -23.26 -4.87
CA ALA A 224 22.45 -23.03 -4.91
C ALA A 224 22.09 -21.56 -5.15
N LEU A 225 22.78 -20.63 -4.49
CA LEU A 225 22.58 -19.19 -4.71
C LEU A 225 22.94 -18.79 -6.14
N ASP A 226 24.05 -19.28 -6.67
CA ASP A 226 24.52 -18.97 -8.03
C ASP A 226 23.47 -19.40 -9.07
N GLN A 227 22.86 -20.59 -8.93
CA GLN A 227 21.77 -21.03 -9.80
C GLN A 227 20.53 -20.14 -9.73
N VAL A 228 20.20 -19.64 -8.53
CA VAL A 228 19.08 -18.71 -8.35
C VAL A 228 19.38 -17.36 -9.00
N ILE A 229 20.60 -16.86 -8.83
CA ILE A 229 21.06 -15.60 -9.45
C ILE A 229 21.05 -15.72 -10.98
N ASP A 230 21.61 -16.79 -11.54
CA ASP A 230 21.63 -17.03 -12.98
C ASP A 230 20.21 -17.02 -13.57
N ALA A 231 19.24 -17.62 -12.86
CA ALA A 231 17.84 -17.61 -13.27
C ALA A 231 17.20 -16.20 -13.20
N ILE A 232 17.50 -15.43 -12.15
CA ILE A 232 17.03 -14.05 -11.99
C ILE A 232 17.59 -13.14 -13.10
N GLU A 233 18.87 -13.31 -13.44
CA GLU A 233 19.55 -12.51 -14.46
C GLU A 233 19.10 -12.86 -15.87
N ALA A 234 18.77 -14.14 -16.14
CA ALA A 234 18.22 -14.56 -17.42
C ALA A 234 16.81 -14.00 -17.69
N GLY A 235 16.06 -13.63 -16.65
CA GLY A 235 14.73 -13.01 -16.77
C GLY A 235 13.76 -13.86 -17.59
N ASP A 236 12.91 -13.21 -18.40
CA ASP A 236 11.88 -13.88 -19.22
C ASP A 236 12.47 -14.75 -20.35
N GLU A 237 13.73 -14.55 -20.72
CA GLU A 237 14.45 -15.35 -21.73
C GLU A 237 15.02 -16.67 -21.14
N GLY A 238 15.07 -16.77 -19.81
CA GLY A 238 15.58 -17.92 -19.07
C GLY A 238 14.55 -19.03 -18.84
N ASP A 239 15.00 -20.09 -18.15
CA ASP A 239 14.12 -21.17 -17.70
C ASP A 239 13.15 -20.67 -16.62
N GLN A 240 11.85 -20.64 -16.96
CA GLN A 240 10.78 -20.17 -16.08
C GLN A 240 10.31 -21.21 -15.05
N ARG A 241 10.96 -22.39 -14.98
CA ARG A 241 10.56 -23.43 -14.02
C ARG A 241 10.91 -23.02 -12.58
N PRO A 242 10.03 -23.28 -11.60
CA PRO A 242 10.34 -23.06 -10.20
C PRO A 242 11.59 -23.83 -9.75
N ILE A 243 12.44 -23.18 -8.96
CA ILE A 243 13.63 -23.79 -8.37
C ILE A 243 13.24 -24.39 -7.01
N LEU A 244 13.48 -25.70 -6.85
CA LEU A 244 13.31 -26.37 -5.55
C LEU A 244 14.61 -26.33 -4.75
N LEU A 245 14.66 -25.49 -3.71
CA LEU A 245 15.75 -25.48 -2.74
C LEU A 245 15.52 -26.55 -1.66
N HIS A 246 15.92 -27.78 -1.94
CA HIS A 246 15.70 -28.91 -1.03
C HIS A 246 16.83 -29.05 0.00
N GLY A 247 16.46 -29.11 1.29
CA GLY A 247 17.40 -29.35 2.37
C GLY A 247 16.70 -29.50 3.72
N VAL A 248 17.30 -30.28 4.62
CA VAL A 248 16.79 -30.49 5.98
C VAL A 248 16.77 -29.19 6.79
N THR A 249 15.99 -29.12 7.86
CA THR A 249 16.01 -27.99 8.79
C THR A 249 17.43 -27.75 9.32
N GLY A 250 17.85 -26.49 9.35
CA GLY A 250 19.19 -26.12 9.80
C GLY A 250 20.29 -26.21 8.73
N SER A 251 20.00 -26.67 7.51
CA SER A 251 20.97 -26.64 6.39
C SER A 251 21.28 -25.22 5.87
N GLY A 252 20.53 -24.21 6.34
CA GLY A 252 20.72 -22.81 5.98
C GLY A 252 20.01 -22.36 4.71
N LYS A 253 18.92 -23.04 4.30
CA LYS A 253 18.04 -22.59 3.18
C LYS A 253 17.67 -21.10 3.27
N THR A 254 17.35 -20.66 4.49
CA THR A 254 17.04 -19.27 4.78
C THR A 254 18.12 -18.30 4.36
N GLU A 255 19.38 -18.63 4.59
CA GLU A 255 20.47 -17.72 4.22
C GLU A 255 20.59 -17.58 2.70
N VAL A 256 20.37 -18.66 1.95
CA VAL A 256 20.39 -18.65 0.48
C VAL A 256 19.31 -17.71 -0.05
N TYR A 257 18.05 -17.86 0.39
CA TYR A 257 16.98 -16.99 -0.12
C TYR A 257 17.12 -15.55 0.38
N LEU A 258 17.68 -15.29 1.57
CA LEU A 258 17.93 -13.93 2.04
C LEU A 258 18.96 -13.21 1.16
N GLN A 259 20.02 -13.90 0.74
CA GLN A 259 21.01 -13.34 -0.17
C GLN A 259 20.46 -13.19 -1.60
N ALA A 260 19.62 -14.10 -2.07
CA ALA A 260 18.91 -13.96 -3.35
C ALA A 260 17.98 -12.75 -3.35
N ILE A 261 17.23 -12.52 -2.27
CA ILE A 261 16.37 -11.34 -2.12
C ILE A 261 17.24 -10.07 -2.12
N GLN A 262 18.36 -10.04 -1.39
CA GLN A 262 19.26 -8.89 -1.41
C GLN A 262 19.75 -8.57 -2.83
N HIS A 263 20.14 -9.59 -3.60
CA HIS A 263 20.57 -9.42 -4.99
C HIS A 263 19.47 -8.78 -5.86
N VAL A 264 18.22 -9.21 -5.73
CA VAL A 264 17.08 -8.62 -6.46
C VAL A 264 16.84 -7.16 -6.05
N ILE A 265 16.92 -6.88 -4.75
CA ILE A 265 16.74 -5.54 -4.21
C ILE A 265 17.84 -4.57 -4.67
N ASP A 266 19.08 -5.06 -4.78
CA ASP A 266 20.22 -4.30 -5.30
C ASP A 266 20.06 -3.96 -6.79
N GLN A 267 19.29 -4.75 -7.55
CA GLN A 267 18.88 -4.43 -8.93
C GLN A 267 17.69 -3.45 -9.00
N GLY A 268 17.17 -2.97 -7.87
CA GLY A 268 15.99 -2.10 -7.82
C GLY A 268 14.66 -2.83 -8.03
N LYS A 269 14.67 -4.17 -8.04
CA LYS A 269 13.48 -5.01 -8.15
C LYS A 269 12.87 -5.30 -6.78
N GLY A 270 11.65 -5.82 -6.74
CA GLY A 270 10.98 -6.23 -5.51
C GLY A 270 10.95 -7.74 -5.29
N ALA A 271 10.60 -8.18 -4.07
CA ALA A 271 10.48 -9.58 -3.71
C ALA A 271 9.26 -9.86 -2.82
N ILE A 272 8.65 -11.04 -3.01
CA ILE A 272 7.59 -11.57 -2.14
C ILE A 272 8.12 -12.82 -1.45
N VAL A 273 7.91 -12.91 -0.13
CA VAL A 273 8.24 -14.06 0.68
C VAL A 273 6.97 -14.58 1.31
N LEU A 274 6.53 -15.74 0.83
CA LEU A 274 5.44 -16.48 1.43
C LEU A 274 6.01 -17.39 2.50
N VAL A 275 5.46 -17.31 3.71
CA VAL A 275 5.71 -18.24 4.81
C VAL A 275 4.39 -18.82 5.31
N PRO A 276 4.36 -20.03 5.86
CA PRO A 276 3.13 -20.60 6.39
C PRO A 276 2.53 -19.70 7.48
N GLU A 277 1.21 -19.61 7.56
CA GLU A 277 0.54 -18.64 8.46
C GLU A 277 0.93 -18.84 9.93
N ILE A 278 1.13 -20.09 10.34
CA ILE A 278 1.53 -20.48 11.71
C ILE A 278 3.04 -20.26 11.92
N SER A 279 3.83 -20.28 10.84
CA SER A 279 5.29 -20.19 10.84
C SER A 279 5.81 -18.76 10.67
N LEU A 280 4.93 -17.78 10.37
CA LEU A 280 5.23 -16.36 10.53
C LEU A 280 5.25 -16.00 12.02
N THR A 281 6.15 -16.67 12.72
CA THR A 281 6.51 -16.32 14.07
C THR A 281 7.19 -14.95 14.06
N PRO A 282 7.12 -14.21 15.18
CA PRO A 282 7.94 -13.02 15.37
C PRO A 282 9.41 -13.28 15.02
N GLN A 283 9.94 -14.48 15.30
CA GLN A 283 11.32 -14.84 14.99
C GLN A 283 11.65 -14.84 13.48
N THR A 284 10.76 -15.34 12.63
CA THR A 284 10.95 -15.31 11.17
C THR A 284 10.91 -13.87 10.68
N ALA A 285 9.89 -13.11 11.08
CA ALA A 285 9.78 -11.70 10.73
C ALA A 285 11.00 -10.89 11.20
N ASP A 286 11.44 -11.09 12.44
CA ASP A 286 12.59 -10.42 13.03
C ASP A 286 13.89 -10.74 12.30
N ARG A 287 14.07 -11.97 11.81
CA ARG A 287 15.25 -12.33 11.00
C ARG A 287 15.29 -11.51 9.72
N PHE A 288 14.16 -11.36 9.03
CA PHE A 288 14.08 -10.51 7.84
C PHE A 288 14.28 -9.03 8.18
N LYS A 289 13.66 -8.53 9.25
CA LYS A 289 13.88 -7.16 9.72
C LYS A 289 15.35 -6.88 10.04
N GLN A 290 16.04 -7.81 10.69
CA GLN A 290 17.46 -7.68 11.01
C GLN A 290 18.33 -7.70 9.74
N ARG A 291 18.04 -8.59 8.78
CA ARG A 291 18.76 -8.67 7.50
C ARG A 291 18.59 -7.39 6.68
N PHE A 292 17.38 -6.84 6.63
CA PHE A 292 17.01 -5.67 5.83
C PHE A 292 16.86 -4.40 6.67
N ALA A 293 17.54 -4.30 7.82
CA ALA A 293 17.38 -3.19 8.76
C ALA A 293 17.68 -1.82 8.13
N ALA A 294 18.63 -1.76 7.18
CA ALA A 294 18.97 -0.54 6.45
C ALA A 294 17.82 -0.01 5.57
N ILE A 295 16.91 -0.89 5.16
CA ILE A 295 15.75 -0.60 4.31
C ILE A 295 14.46 -1.06 4.99
N GLN A 296 14.39 -1.02 6.34
CA GLN A 296 13.22 -1.50 7.10
C GLN A 296 11.92 -0.80 6.68
N GLN A 297 12.03 0.49 6.33
CA GLN A 297 10.91 1.27 5.80
C GLN A 297 10.43 0.78 4.43
N GLU A 298 11.11 -0.19 3.82
CA GLU A 298 10.78 -0.80 2.53
C GLU A 298 10.37 -2.27 2.66
N VAL A 299 10.22 -2.78 3.88
CA VAL A 299 9.70 -4.11 4.17
C VAL A 299 8.27 -3.98 4.65
N ALA A 300 7.33 -4.66 3.98
CA ALA A 300 5.94 -4.80 4.43
C ALA A 300 5.69 -6.22 4.96
N VAL A 301 4.98 -6.34 6.08
CA VAL A 301 4.62 -7.63 6.67
C VAL A 301 3.10 -7.79 6.68
N LEU A 302 2.58 -8.85 6.06
CA LEU A 302 1.15 -9.09 5.89
C LEU A 302 0.74 -10.41 6.56
N HIS A 303 0.06 -10.33 7.71
CA HIS A 303 -0.42 -11.51 8.42
C HIS A 303 -1.72 -11.32 9.21
N SER A 304 -2.26 -12.43 9.71
CA SER A 304 -3.54 -12.49 10.43
C SER A 304 -3.50 -11.78 11.78
N HIS A 305 -2.36 -11.80 12.50
CA HIS A 305 -2.21 -11.09 13.79
C HIS A 305 -2.21 -9.56 13.70
N LEU A 306 -2.07 -8.95 12.51
CA LEU A 306 -2.22 -7.50 12.36
C LEU A 306 -3.67 -7.08 12.53
N SER A 307 -3.89 -5.94 13.20
CA SER A 307 -5.18 -5.26 13.17
C SER A 307 -5.55 -4.85 11.75
N GLN A 308 -6.84 -4.63 11.50
CA GLN A 308 -7.29 -4.17 10.17
C GLN A 308 -6.68 -2.82 9.79
N GLY A 309 -6.38 -1.95 10.75
CA GLY A 309 -5.69 -0.69 10.49
C GLY A 309 -4.24 -0.89 10.07
N GLU A 310 -3.49 -1.73 10.78
CA GLU A 310 -2.09 -2.04 10.43
C GLU A 310 -1.99 -2.74 9.08
N ARG A 311 -2.86 -3.72 8.81
CA ARG A 311 -2.89 -4.39 7.49
C ARG A 311 -3.23 -3.41 6.36
N HIS A 312 -4.09 -2.44 6.63
CA HIS A 312 -4.41 -1.38 5.66
C HIS A 312 -3.17 -0.50 5.38
N ASP A 313 -2.46 -0.10 6.43
CA ASP A 313 -1.27 0.75 6.33
C ASP A 313 -0.12 0.03 5.60
N GLU A 314 0.14 -1.23 5.94
CA GLU A 314 1.14 -2.08 5.26
C GLU A 314 0.77 -2.35 3.78
N TRP A 315 -0.51 -2.58 3.49
CA TRP A 315 -0.95 -2.74 2.10
C TRP A 315 -0.78 -1.44 1.30
N ARG A 316 -1.07 -0.29 1.91
CA ARG A 316 -0.85 1.01 1.27
C ARG A 316 0.61 1.33 1.04
N LYS A 317 1.49 0.94 1.95
CA LYS A 317 2.94 1.01 1.78
C LYS A 317 3.40 0.28 0.52
N VAL A 318 2.83 -0.90 0.25
CA VAL A 318 3.06 -1.63 -1.02
C VAL A 318 2.52 -0.84 -2.22
N LEU A 319 1.29 -0.35 -2.15
CA LEU A 319 0.66 0.41 -3.25
C LEU A 319 1.40 1.70 -3.60
N ARG A 320 1.89 2.42 -2.59
CA ARG A 320 2.68 3.65 -2.74
C ARG A 320 4.12 3.38 -3.17
N ARG A 321 4.48 2.11 -3.38
CA ARG A 321 5.81 1.65 -3.80
C ARG A 321 6.89 1.98 -2.77
N GLU A 322 6.48 2.18 -1.52
CA GLU A 322 7.38 2.40 -0.39
C GLU A 322 7.99 1.05 0.03
N ALA A 323 7.22 -0.06 -0.09
CA ALA A 323 7.72 -1.40 0.15
C ALA A 323 8.24 -2.08 -1.12
N ARG A 324 9.47 -2.60 -1.06
CA ARG A 324 10.08 -3.48 -2.05
C ARG A 324 10.05 -4.96 -1.65
N ILE A 325 9.96 -5.25 -0.36
CA ILE A 325 9.88 -6.62 0.17
C ILE A 325 8.53 -6.80 0.83
N VAL A 326 7.80 -7.86 0.48
CA VAL A 326 6.57 -8.25 1.19
C VAL A 326 6.77 -9.62 1.80
N ILE A 327 6.53 -9.74 3.10
CA ILE A 327 6.59 -11.00 3.83
C ILE A 327 5.19 -11.29 4.34
N GLY A 328 4.66 -12.48 4.10
CA GLY A 328 3.35 -12.81 4.64
C GLY A 328 2.92 -14.24 4.40
N ALA A 329 1.69 -14.53 4.82
CA ALA A 329 1.03 -15.78 4.49
C ALA A 329 0.59 -15.80 3.01
N ARG A 330 -0.18 -16.81 2.62
CA ARG A 330 -0.74 -16.99 1.26
C ARG A 330 -1.20 -15.71 0.56
N SER A 331 -1.95 -14.87 1.25
CA SER A 331 -2.57 -13.67 0.65
C SER A 331 -1.54 -12.62 0.21
N ALA A 332 -0.30 -12.69 0.69
CA ALA A 332 0.78 -11.83 0.23
C ALA A 332 1.15 -12.04 -1.24
N ILE A 333 0.78 -13.16 -1.85
CA ILE A 333 1.01 -13.40 -3.29
C ILE A 333 0.33 -12.36 -4.18
N PHE A 334 -0.73 -11.73 -3.68
CA PHE A 334 -1.48 -10.70 -4.41
C PHE A 334 -0.92 -9.29 -4.22
N ALA A 335 0.15 -9.13 -3.44
CA ALA A 335 0.77 -7.84 -3.22
C ALA A 335 1.29 -7.27 -4.56
N PRO A 336 0.84 -6.07 -4.98
CA PRO A 336 1.18 -5.51 -6.29
C PRO A 336 2.57 -4.85 -6.26
N ILE A 337 3.60 -5.66 -6.00
CA ILE A 337 5.00 -5.25 -6.03
C ILE A 337 5.39 -4.93 -7.47
N ARG A 338 5.97 -3.74 -7.67
CA ARG A 338 6.50 -3.32 -8.96
C ARG A 338 7.85 -3.98 -9.20
N ASP A 339 8.12 -4.26 -10.47
CA ASP A 339 9.38 -4.87 -10.92
C ASP A 339 9.73 -6.10 -10.07
N LEU A 340 8.73 -6.97 -9.84
CA LEU A 340 8.88 -8.18 -9.04
C LEU A 340 9.94 -9.10 -9.67
N GLY A 341 11.02 -9.34 -8.94
CA GLY A 341 12.14 -10.16 -9.40
C GLY A 341 12.23 -11.54 -8.76
N LEU A 342 11.59 -11.76 -7.61
CA LEU A 342 11.64 -13.04 -6.90
C LEU A 342 10.41 -13.27 -6.03
N ILE A 343 9.88 -14.49 -6.10
CA ILE A 343 8.91 -15.02 -5.15
C ILE A 343 9.56 -16.22 -4.45
N VAL A 344 9.61 -16.16 -3.12
CA VAL A 344 10.08 -17.27 -2.27
C VAL A 344 8.87 -17.89 -1.58
N VAL A 345 8.73 -19.21 -1.67
CA VAL A 345 7.74 -19.99 -0.90
C VAL A 345 8.50 -20.85 0.08
N ASP A 346 8.51 -20.46 1.35
CA ASP A 346 9.17 -21.22 2.41
C ASP A 346 8.25 -22.37 2.90
N GLU A 347 8.85 -23.50 3.26
CA GLU A 347 8.10 -24.69 3.73
C GLU A 347 6.92 -25.07 2.79
N GLU A 348 7.18 -25.18 1.48
CA GLU A 348 6.17 -25.38 0.43
C GLU A 348 5.19 -26.56 0.65
N HIS A 349 5.64 -27.59 1.37
CA HIS A 349 4.86 -28.78 1.68
C HIS A 349 3.72 -28.55 2.70
N GLU A 350 3.65 -27.36 3.28
CA GLU A 350 2.72 -27.04 4.34
C GLU A 350 1.29 -26.83 3.78
N ASN A 351 0.31 -27.52 4.38
CA ASN A 351 -1.07 -27.59 3.86
C ASN A 351 -1.89 -26.30 4.01
N SER A 352 -1.39 -25.32 4.76
CA SER A 352 -2.01 -24.01 4.89
C SER A 352 -1.73 -23.10 3.69
N TYR A 353 -1.03 -23.56 2.65
CA TYR A 353 -0.93 -22.85 1.36
C TYR A 353 -2.19 -22.91 0.47
#